data_AF-A0A1W9T7E5-F1
#
_entry.id   AF-A0A1W9T7E5-F1
#
_cell.length_a   1.000
_cell.length_b   1.000
_cell.length_c   1.000
_cell.angle_alpha   90.00
_cell.angle_beta   90.00
_cell.angle_gamma   90.00
#
_symmetry.space_group_name_H-M   'P 1'
#
loop_
_entity.id
_entity.type
_entity.pdbx_description
1 polymer ?
#
loop_
_entity_poly.entity_id
_entity_poly.type
_entity_poly.pdbx_seq_one_letter_code
_entity_poly.pdbx_strand_id
1 'polypeptide(L)' 'MLTITKEFVFSAAHRLCQNKLSFQENRALYGKCCDLHGHTYRLRVSVAGAIDAAGMIIHFADLKKIVTNKIVSRYD' A
#
# COMPACT_ATOMS: atom_id res chain seq x y z
N MET A 1 -9.60 9.35 -22.01
CA MET A 1 -8.53 8.63 -21.29
C MET A 1 -9.21 7.73 -20.26
N LEU A 2 -8.85 6.45 -20.21
CA LEU A 2 -9.48 5.49 -19.29
C LEU A 2 -8.56 5.19 -18.14
N THR A 3 -9.13 4.71 -17.03
CA THR A 3 -8.40 4.31 -15.83
C THR A 3 -8.89 2.95 -15.40
N ILE A 4 -7.95 2.02 -15.20
CA ILE A 4 -8.21 0.74 -14.55
C ILE A 4 -7.66 0.77 -13.13
N THR A 5 -8.29 0.03 -12.22
CA THR A 5 -7.84 -0.12 -10.84
C THR A 5 -7.79 -1.59 -10.47
N LYS A 6 -6.69 -2.02 -9.85
CA LYS A 6 -6.53 -3.36 -9.28
C LYS A 6 -6.23 -3.27 -7.80
N GLU A 7 -6.93 -4.09 -7.01
CA GLU A 7 -6.70 -4.20 -5.57
C GLU A 7 -5.74 -5.37 -5.27
N PHE A 8 -4.86 -5.13 -4.30
CA PHE A 8 -3.92 -6.08 -3.72
C PHE A 8 -4.08 -6.05 -2.20
N VAL A 9 -3.73 -7.15 -1.54
CA VAL A 9 -3.78 -7.26 -0.07
C VAL A 9 -2.42 -7.70 0.43
N PHE A 10 -1.98 -7.13 1.55
CA PHE A 10 -0.82 -7.59 2.30
C PHE A 10 -1.02 -7.30 3.79
N SER A 11 -0.35 -8.03 4.68
CA SER A 11 -0.46 -7.86 6.13
C SER A 11 0.86 -7.41 6.72
N ALA A 12 0.85 -6.32 7.50
CA ALA A 12 2.06 -5.81 8.13
C ALA A 12 1.78 -5.23 9.51
N ALA A 13 2.79 -5.28 10.38
CA ALA A 13 2.77 -4.65 11.69
C ALA A 13 3.57 -3.35 11.71
N HIS A 14 3.10 -2.38 12.48
CA HIS A 14 3.76 -1.08 12.65
C HIS A 14 3.42 -0.44 13.99
N ARG A 15 4.12 0.66 14.27
CA ARG A 15 3.76 1.62 15.32
C ARG A 15 4.02 3.03 14.82
N LEU A 16 3.19 3.98 15.23
CA LEU A 16 3.40 5.39 14.95
C LEU A 16 4.22 6.02 16.08
N CYS A 17 5.44 6.46 15.77
CA CYS A 17 6.36 7.03 16.74
C CYS A 17 7.30 8.03 16.06
N GLN A 18 7.50 9.20 16.67
CA GLN A 18 8.51 10.16 16.28
C GLN A 18 9.72 10.07 17.21
N ASN A 19 10.91 9.92 16.63
CA ASN A 19 12.16 9.76 17.38
C ASN A 19 12.53 10.96 18.27
N LYS A 20 11.96 12.15 17.98
CA LYS A 20 12.23 13.39 18.74
C LYS A 20 11.31 13.57 19.96
N LEU A 21 10.30 12.72 20.12
CA LEU A 21 9.30 12.81 21.19
C LEU A 21 9.50 11.66 22.19
N SER A 22 9.21 11.93 23.46
CA SER A 22 9.11 10.89 24.49
C SER A 22 7.96 9.91 24.19
N PHE A 23 7.94 8.77 24.88
CA PHE A 23 6.83 7.83 24.74
C PHE A 23 5.49 8.45 25.12
N GLN A 24 5.45 9.28 26.16
CA GLN A 24 4.24 9.92 26.65
C GLN A 24 3.69 10.94 25.63
N GLU A 25 4.58 11.74 25.02
CA GLU A 25 4.20 12.67 23.95
C GLU A 25 3.72 11.92 22.70
N ASN A 26 4.40 10.83 22.30
CA ASN A 26 3.94 9.98 21.21
C ASN A 26 2.59 9.33 21.51
N ARG A 27 2.36 8.89 22.76
CA ARG A 27 1.10 8.30 23.20
C ARG A 27 -0.04 9.32 23.20
N ALA A 28 0.24 10.56 23.59
CA ALA A 28 -0.72 11.66 23.51
C ALA A 28 -1.07 12.00 22.04
N LEU A 29 -0.09 11.95 21.13
CA LEU A 29 -0.28 12.26 19.71
C LEU A 29 -0.96 11.15 18.91
N TYR A 30 -0.50 9.90 19.04
CA TYR A 30 -0.93 8.76 18.22
C TYR A 30 -1.89 7.81 18.94
N GLY A 31 -2.16 8.03 20.22
CA GLY A 31 -3.01 7.15 21.03
C GLY A 31 -2.52 5.71 21.02
N LYS A 32 -3.46 4.76 20.89
CA LYS A 32 -3.15 3.32 20.82
C LYS A 32 -2.24 2.95 19.64
N CYS A 33 -2.18 3.76 18.58
CA CYS A 33 -1.31 3.48 17.43
C CYS A 33 0.19 3.66 17.76
N CYS A 34 0.52 4.25 18.91
CA CYS A 34 1.89 4.30 19.44
C CYS A 34 2.40 2.90 19.87
N ASP A 35 1.48 1.99 20.19
CA ASP A 35 1.80 0.59 20.46
C ASP A 35 2.01 -0.19 19.15
N LEU A 36 2.80 -1.27 19.21
CA LEU A 36 2.95 -2.17 18.07
C LEU A 36 1.61 -2.88 17.81
N HIS A 37 1.13 -2.79 16.58
CA HIS A 37 -0.12 -3.40 16.13
C HIS A 37 -0.03 -3.75 14.64
N GLY A 38 -1.00 -4.50 14.12
CA GLY A 38 -1.01 -4.95 12.72
C GLY A 38 -2.27 -4.57 11.97
N HIS A 39 -2.17 -4.62 10.64
CA HIS A 39 -3.28 -4.45 9.72
C HIS A 39 -3.17 -5.43 8.55
N THR A 40 -4.31 -5.80 8.00
CA THR A 40 -4.42 -6.33 6.64
C THR A 40 -4.74 -5.17 5.71
N TYR A 41 -3.70 -4.66 5.05
CA TYR A 41 -3.79 -3.50 4.16
C TYR A 41 -4.43 -3.87 2.83
N ARG A 42 -5.28 -2.99 2.31
CA ARG A 42 -5.80 -3.03 0.94
C ARG A 42 -5.12 -1.93 0.11
N LEU A 43 -4.33 -2.34 -0.87
CA LEU A 43 -3.65 -1.46 -1.81
C LEU A 43 -4.40 -1.43 -3.14
N ARG A 44 -4.94 -0.27 -3.51
CA ARG A 44 -5.52 -0.03 -4.84
C ARG A 44 -4.52 0.68 -5.72
N VAL A 45 -4.18 0.07 -6.84
CA VAL A 45 -3.29 0.64 -7.84
C VAL A 45 -4.08 0.98 -9.09
N SER A 46 -4.12 2.26 -9.42
CA SER A 46 -4.82 2.78 -10.60
C SER A 46 -3.82 3.15 -11.68
N VAL A 47 -4.09 2.73 -12.92
CA VAL A 47 -3.29 3.06 -14.10
C VAL A 47 -4.22 3.72 -15.12
N ALA A 48 -3.85 4.90 -15.57
CA ALA A 48 -4.60 5.66 -16.56
C ALA A 48 -3.80 5.79 -17.85
N GLY A 49 -4.47 5.65 -19.01
CA GLY A 49 -3.79 5.69 -20.29
C GLY A 49 -4.72 5.56 -21.49
N ALA A 50 -4.11 5.55 -22.67
CA ALA A 50 -4.77 5.17 -23.91
C ALA A 50 -4.95 3.64 -23.95
N ILE A 51 -5.94 3.19 -24.72
CA ILE A 51 -6.11 1.79 -25.04
C ILE A 51 -5.24 1.45 -26.26
N ASP A 52 -4.47 0.37 -26.18
CA ASP A 52 -3.76 -0.19 -27.32
C ASP A 52 -4.70 -0.93 -28.29
N ALA A 53 -4.16 -1.45 -29.39
CA ALA A 53 -4.95 -2.19 -30.38
C ALA A 53 -5.61 -3.48 -29.82
N ALA A 54 -5.13 -3.99 -28.67
CA ALA A 54 -5.66 -5.17 -28.01
C ALA A 54 -6.73 -4.83 -26.95
N GLY A 55 -7.11 -3.56 -26.80
CA GLY A 55 -8.14 -3.18 -25.84
C GLY A 55 -7.62 -2.89 -24.43
N MET A 56 -6.30 -2.81 -24.21
CA MET A 56 -5.70 -2.73 -22.88
C MET A 56 -4.95 -1.41 -22.65
N ILE A 57 -4.94 -0.95 -21.39
CA ILE A 57 -4.02 0.10 -20.93
C ILE A 57 -2.68 -0.53 -20.52
N ILE A 58 -2.76 -1.67 -19.84
CA ILE A 58 -1.62 -2.48 -19.40
C ILE A 58 -2.12 -3.91 -19.19
N HIS A 59 -1.27 -4.90 -19.46
CA HIS A 59 -1.59 -6.28 -19.15
C HIS A 59 -1.60 -6.52 -17.63
N PHE A 60 -2.69 -7.11 -17.10
CA PHE A 60 -2.86 -7.27 -15.66
C PHE A 60 -1.82 -8.18 -14.98
N ALA A 61 -1.15 -9.06 -15.74
CA ALA A 61 -0.05 -9.88 -15.21
C ALA A 61 1.20 -9.04 -14.96
N ASP A 62 1.48 -8.05 -15.82
CA ASP A 62 2.62 -7.15 -15.62
C ASP A 62 2.38 -6.23 -14.43
N LEU A 63 1.17 -5.66 -14.33
CA LEU A 63 0.78 -4.89 -13.15
C LEU A 63 0.90 -5.73 -11.88
N LYS A 64 0.46 -7.00 -11.90
CA LYS A 64 0.62 -7.91 -10.77
C LYS A 64 2.10 -8.10 -10.41
N LYS A 65 2.94 -8.44 -11.39
CA LYS A 65 4.38 -8.66 -11.18
C LYS A 65 5.08 -7.43 -10.60
N ILE A 66 4.79 -6.25 -11.11
CA ILE A 66 5.36 -4.98 -10.64
C ILE A 66 4.97 -4.73 -9.18
N VAL A 67 3.67 -4.77 -8.87
CA VAL A 67 3.17 -4.45 -7.52
C VAL A 67 3.60 -5.52 -6.51
N THR A 68 3.60 -6.80 -6.90
CA THR A 68 4.07 -7.89 -6.05
C THR A 68 5.55 -7.70 -5.69
N ASN A 69 6.42 -7.50 -6.69
CA ASN A 69 7.86 -7.38 -6.46
C ASN A 69 8.25 -6.12 -5.67
N LYS A 70 7.53 -5.01 -5.86
CA LYS A 70 7.87 -3.71 -5.26
C LYS A 70 7.25 -3.49 -3.88
N ILE A 71 6.08 -4.09 -3.63
CA ILE A 71 5.27 -3.80 -2.44
C ILE A 71 4.93 -5.09 -1.71
N VAL A 72 4.13 -5.98 -2.31
CA VAL A 72 3.58 -7.14 -1.57
C VAL A 72 4.70 -8.00 -0.99
N SER A 73 5.65 -8.47 -1.80
CA SER A 73 6.76 -9.31 -1.32
C SER A 73 7.73 -8.61 -0.35
N ARG A 74 7.68 -7.28 -0.24
CA ARG A 74 8.52 -6.52 0.67
C ARG A 74 7.86 -6.32 2.04
N TYR A 75 6.53 -6.26 2.08
CA TYR A 75 5.78 -5.82 3.27
C TYR A 75 4.82 -6.86 3.83
N ASP A 76 4.42 -7.87 3.04
CA ASP A 76 3.65 -9.03 3.52
C ASP A 76 4.50 -10.00 4.36
#